data_AF-A0A8T3WI46-F1
#
_entry.id   AF-A0A8T3WI46-F1
#
_cell.length_a   1.000
_cell.length_b   1.000
_cell.length_c   1.000
_cell.angle_alpha   90.00
_cell.angle_beta   90.00
_cell.angle_gamma   90.00
#
_symmetry.space_group_name_H-M   'P 1'
#
loop_
_entity.id
_entity.type
_entity.pdbx_description
1 polymer ?
#
loop_
_entity_poly.entity_id
_entity_poly.type
_entity_poly.pdbx_seq_one_letter_code
_entity_poly.pdbx_strand_id
1 'polypeptide(L)'
;MILTNQRNLDLGESHSIALLLQEKADYFLTDDLEARSVAKDYNLEVHGTIGIILRAFSKGIIEQRIAIEKINELYIKSSLFITKDLIEQIIRSINEFSNKK
;
A
#
# COMPACT_ATOMS: atom_id res chain seq x y z
N MET A 1 10.43 22.46 -8.15
CA MET A 1 9.26 21.63 -7.79
C MET A 1 8.40 21.42 -9.03
N ILE A 2 8.74 20.43 -9.86
CA ILE A 2 8.17 20.23 -11.22
C ILE A 2 7.00 19.24 -11.21
N LEU A 3 6.91 18.37 -10.19
CA LEU A 3 5.93 17.28 -10.11
C LEU A 3 4.50 17.73 -9.73
N THR A 4 4.36 18.82 -8.98
CA THR A 4 3.07 19.26 -8.41
C THR A 4 2.09 19.78 -9.45
N ASN A 5 2.57 20.47 -10.48
CA ASN A 5 1.70 21.30 -11.34
C ASN A 5 1.08 20.56 -12.53
N GLN A 6 1.44 19.29 -12.78
CA GLN A 6 0.97 18.54 -13.94
C GLN A 6 0.13 17.31 -13.61
N ARG A 7 0.04 16.90 -12.33
CA ARG A 7 -0.46 15.57 -11.97
C ARG A 7 -1.40 15.52 -10.75
N ASN A 8 -1.96 16.66 -10.33
CA ASN A 8 -2.82 16.78 -9.14
C ASN A 8 -2.20 16.22 -7.84
N LEU A 9 -0.87 16.17 -7.76
CA LEU A 9 -0.19 15.74 -6.54
C LEU A 9 -0.17 16.86 -5.53
N ASP A 10 -0.48 16.52 -4.28
CA ASP A 10 -0.16 17.42 -3.17
C ASP A 10 1.36 17.62 -3.06
N LEU A 11 1.73 18.73 -2.41
CA LEU A 11 3.11 19.08 -2.14
C LEU A 11 3.83 17.98 -1.37
N GLY A 12 3.19 17.38 -0.37
CA GLY A 12 3.78 16.30 0.43
C GLY A 12 4.17 15.11 -0.44
N GLU A 13 3.23 14.59 -1.22
CA GLU A 13 3.43 13.44 -2.12
C GLU A 13 4.51 13.72 -3.16
N SER A 14 4.49 14.92 -3.76
CA SER A 14 5.50 15.33 -4.74
C SER A 14 6.91 15.36 -4.16
N HIS A 15 7.08 15.85 -2.92
CA HIS A 15 8.37 15.86 -2.24
C HIS A 15 8.82 14.45 -1.88
N SER A 16 7.91 13.59 -1.41
CA SER A 16 8.21 12.19 -1.10
C SER A 16 8.71 11.45 -2.34
N ILE A 17 8.03 11.58 -3.49
CA ILE A 17 8.46 10.97 -4.75
C ILE A 17 9.82 11.52 -5.19
N ALA A 18 10.02 12.83 -5.12
CA ALA A 18 11.31 13.44 -5.47
C ALA A 18 12.46 12.93 -4.58
N LEU A 19 12.22 12.79 -3.29
CA LEU A 19 13.18 12.24 -2.34
C LEU A 19 13.50 10.78 -2.65
N LEU A 20 12.49 9.95 -2.94
CA LEU A 20 12.69 8.56 -3.33
C LEU A 20 13.60 8.42 -4.56
N LEU A 21 13.38 9.27 -5.58
CA LEU A 21 14.19 9.28 -6.79
C LEU A 21 15.64 9.70 -6.51
N GLN A 22 15.83 10.69 -5.63
CA GLN A 22 17.16 11.15 -5.23
C GLN A 22 17.93 10.06 -4.47
N GLU A 23 17.28 9.43 -3.49
CA GLU A 23 17.89 8.42 -2.62
C GLU A 23 17.95 7.02 -3.26
N LYS A 24 17.39 6.87 -4.47
CA LYS A 24 17.28 5.58 -5.19
C LYS A 24 16.60 4.50 -4.34
N ALA A 25 15.54 4.88 -3.63
CA ALA A 25 14.75 3.96 -2.83
C ALA A 25 13.82 3.13 -3.71
N ASP A 26 13.62 1.85 -3.35
CA ASP A 26 12.83 0.92 -4.15
C ASP A 26 11.31 1.02 -3.91
N TYR A 27 10.91 1.40 -2.69
CA TYR A 27 9.53 1.26 -2.21
C TYR A 27 8.91 2.60 -1.84
N PHE A 28 7.80 2.95 -2.49
CA PHE A 28 6.98 4.10 -2.13
C PHE A 28 5.75 3.65 -1.35
N LEU A 29 5.52 4.25 -0.18
CA LEU A 29 4.34 3.99 0.63
C LEU A 29 3.34 5.13 0.47
N THR A 30 2.20 4.84 -0.15
CA THR A 30 1.10 5.80 -0.27
C THR A 30 -0.25 5.08 -0.41
N ASP A 31 -1.26 5.66 0.23
CA ASP A 31 -2.67 5.29 0.06
C ASP A 31 -3.40 6.26 -0.89
N ASP A 32 -2.71 7.26 -1.46
CA ASP A 32 -3.23 8.20 -2.44
C ASP A 32 -3.14 7.62 -3.87
N LEU A 33 -4.23 7.73 -4.64
CA LEU A 33 -4.36 7.10 -5.96
C LEU A 33 -3.54 7.83 -7.03
N GLU A 34 -3.55 9.17 -6.98
CA GLU A 34 -2.81 10.04 -7.85
C GLU A 34 -1.30 9.84 -7.62
N ALA A 35 -0.84 9.90 -6.37
CA ALA A 35 0.54 9.61 -5.96
C ALA A 35 1.00 8.23 -6.43
N ARG A 36 0.15 7.21 -6.26
CA ARG A 36 0.41 5.86 -6.76
C ARG A 36 0.56 5.83 -8.28
N SER A 37 -0.31 6.51 -9.00
CA SER A 37 -0.25 6.58 -10.46
C SER A 37 1.06 7.24 -10.92
N VAL A 38 1.43 8.38 -10.30
CA VAL A 38 2.66 9.08 -10.64
C VAL A 38 3.91 8.28 -10.32
N ALA A 39 3.98 7.68 -9.14
CA ALA A 39 5.14 6.89 -8.74
C ALA A 39 5.38 5.68 -9.68
N LYS A 40 4.31 5.08 -10.21
CA LYS A 40 4.40 4.01 -11.21
C LYS A 40 5.04 4.46 -12.52
N ASP A 41 4.78 5.68 -12.97
CA ASP A 41 5.43 6.23 -14.18
C ASP A 41 6.95 6.38 -14.01
N TYR A 42 7.41 6.45 -12.76
CA TYR A 42 8.83 6.47 -12.41
C TYR A 42 9.38 5.09 -12.03
N ASN A 43 8.66 4.00 -12.32
CA ASN A 43 9.03 2.62 -12.00
C ASN A 43 9.26 2.35 -10.49
N LEU A 44 8.65 3.13 -9.60
CA LEU A 44 8.72 2.89 -8.16
C LEU A 44 7.73 1.80 -7.76
N GLU A 45 8.13 0.92 -6.84
CA GLU A 45 7.23 -0.12 -6.32
C GLU A 45 6.33 0.48 -5.23
N VAL A 46 5.04 0.63 -5.54
CA VAL A 46 4.09 1.31 -4.65
C VAL A 46 3.32 0.32 -3.80
N HIS A 47 3.36 0.53 -2.48
CA HIS A 47 2.58 -0.22 -1.49
C HIS A 47 1.68 0.71 -0.68
N GLY A 48 0.52 0.22 -0.27
CA GLY A 48 -0.35 0.91 0.69
C GLY A 48 -0.36 0.20 2.04
N THR A 49 -1.22 0.65 2.94
CA THR A 49 -1.35 0.09 4.29
C THR A 49 -1.60 -1.43 4.29
N ILE A 50 -2.40 -1.94 3.35
CA ILE A 50 -2.63 -3.39 3.17
C ILE A 50 -1.33 -4.14 2.89
N GLY A 51 -0.44 -3.59 2.05
CA GLY A 51 0.83 -4.21 1.71
C GLY A 51 1.72 -4.39 2.93
N ILE A 52 1.70 -3.43 3.86
CA ILE A 52 2.43 -3.51 5.13
C ILE A 52 1.90 -4.66 5.99
N ILE A 53 0.57 -4.79 6.13
CA ILE A 53 -0.07 -5.87 6.90
C ILE A 53 0.31 -7.24 6.31
N LEU A 54 0.21 -7.39 4.99
CA LEU A 54 0.58 -8.63 4.31
C LEU A 54 2.07 -8.96 4.43
N ARG A 55 2.93 -7.95 4.38
CA ARG A 55 4.38 -8.12 4.58
C ARG A 55 4.70 -8.58 6.01
N ALA A 56 4.03 -8.01 7.01
CA ALA A 56 4.18 -8.43 8.40
C ALA A 56 3.71 -9.89 8.62
N PHE A 57 2.55 -10.25 8.04
CA PHE A 57 2.02 -11.61 8.10
C PHE A 57 2.95 -12.62 7.42
N SER A 58 3.40 -12.35 6.18
CA SER A 58 4.29 -13.26 5.45
C SER A 58 5.62 -13.50 6.16
N LYS A 59 6.13 -12.48 6.88
CA LYS A 59 7.34 -12.58 7.72
C LYS A 59 7.09 -13.24 9.09
N GLY A 60 5.85 -13.58 9.44
CA GLY A 60 5.50 -14.16 10.74
C GLY A 60 5.59 -13.18 11.90
N ILE A 61 5.61 -11.87 11.62
CA ILE A 61 5.63 -10.81 12.66
C ILE A 61 4.25 -10.73 13.34
N ILE A 62 3.19 -10.96 12.58
CA ILE A 62 1.81 -11.03 13.08
C ILE A 62 1.17 -12.35 12.65
N GLU A 63 0.28 -12.86 13.48
CA GLU A 63 -0.51 -14.05 13.19
C GLU A 63 -1.58 -13.78 12.13
N GLN A 64 -2.03 -14.84 11.47
CA GLN A 64 -3.13 -14.81 10.49
C GLN A 64 -4.38 -14.10 11.04
N ARG A 65 -4.77 -14.42 12.28
CA ARG A 65 -5.93 -13.82 12.94
C ARG A 65 -5.78 -12.29 13.03
N ILE A 66 -4.61 -11.81 13.43
CA ILE A 66 -4.31 -10.38 13.57
C ILE A 66 -4.31 -9.70 12.21
N ALA A 67 -3.74 -10.34 11.18
CA ALA A 67 -3.73 -9.79 9.83
C ALA A 67 -5.15 -9.58 9.28
N ILE A 68 -6.02 -10.59 9.41
CA ILE A 68 -7.43 -10.52 8.98
C ILE A 68 -8.18 -9.45 9.78
N GLU A 69 -7.99 -9.40 11.10
CA GLU A 69 -8.59 -8.38 11.97
C GLU A 69 -8.21 -6.97 11.51
N LYS A 70 -6.92 -6.71 11.26
CA LYS A 70 -6.44 -5.39 10.82
C LYS A 70 -6.94 -4.99 9.43
N ILE A 71 -7.05 -5.93 8.50
CA ILE A 71 -7.62 -5.68 7.18
C ILE A 71 -9.10 -5.30 7.29
N ASN A 72 -9.87 -6.00 8.12
CA ASN A 72 -11.28 -5.66 8.37
C ASN A 72 -11.43 -4.30 9.06
N GLU A 73 -10.58 -3.99 10.04
CA GLU A 73 -10.57 -2.67 10.68
C GLU A 73 -10.29 -1.56 9.66
N LEU A 74 -9.32 -1.78 8.76
CA LEU A 74 -9.00 -0.81 7.71
C LEU A 74 -10.20 -0.59 6.78
N TYR A 75 -10.90 -1.65 6.39
CA TYR A 75 -12.09 -1.56 5.55
C TYR A 75 -13.26 -0.83 6.22
N ILE A 76 -13.49 -1.07 7.52
CA ILE A 76 -14.67 -0.54 8.22
C ILE A 76 -14.44 0.87 8.77
N LYS A 77 -13.24 1.14 9.29
CA LYS A 77 -12.96 2.35 10.09
C LYS A 77 -12.20 3.43 9.32
N SER A 78 -11.56 3.11 8.19
CA SER A 78 -10.79 4.09 7.44
C SER A 78 -11.63 4.77 6.36
N SER A 79 -11.20 5.96 5.96
CA SER A 79 -11.72 6.67 4.79
C SER A 79 -11.08 6.20 3.48
N LEU A 80 -10.29 5.12 3.49
CA LEU A 80 -9.64 4.61 2.29
C LEU A 80 -10.67 3.93 1.39
N PHE A 81 -10.62 4.26 0.09
CA PHE A 81 -11.44 3.60 -0.91
C PHE A 81 -10.89 2.20 -1.20
N ILE A 82 -11.44 1.20 -0.50
CA ILE A 82 -11.10 -0.21 -0.70
C ILE A 82 -12.38 -0.95 -1.12
N THR A 83 -12.32 -1.66 -2.25
CA THR A 83 -13.47 -2.45 -2.69
C THR A 83 -13.62 -3.71 -1.86
N LYS A 84 -14.87 -4.14 -1.67
CA LYS A 84 -15.17 -5.40 -0.96
C LYS A 84 -14.48 -6.60 -1.62
N ASP A 85 -14.48 -6.64 -2.95
CA ASP A 85 -13.85 -7.71 -3.72
C ASP A 85 -12.34 -7.82 -3.43
N LEU A 86 -11.65 -6.68 -3.30
CA LEU A 86 -10.23 -6.66 -2.95
C LEU A 86 -10.01 -7.23 -1.54
N ILE A 87 -10.83 -6.86 -0.57
CA ILE A 87 -10.76 -7.41 0.80
C ILE A 87 -10.96 -8.93 0.78
N GLU A 88 -11.99 -9.42 0.09
CA GLU A 88 -12.27 -10.85 -0.02
C GLU A 88 -11.10 -11.60 -0.67
N GLN A 89 -10.51 -11.06 -1.74
CA GLN A 89 -9.32 -11.61 -2.38
C GLN A 89 -8.11 -11.66 -1.44
N ILE A 90 -7.89 -10.61 -0.65
CA ILE A 90 -6.77 -10.55 0.29
C ILE A 90 -6.95 -11.60 1.40
N ILE A 91 -8.14 -11.68 2.00
CA ILE A 91 -8.43 -12.65 3.07
C ILE A 91 -8.25 -14.07 2.54
N ARG A 92 -8.73 -14.35 1.32
CA ARG A 92 -8.51 -15.65 0.68
C ARG A 92 -7.03 -15.96 0.50
N SER A 93 -6.25 -14.99 0.03
CA SER A 93 -4.80 -15.14 -0.16
C SER A 93 -4.06 -15.44 1.15
N ILE A 94 -4.47 -14.78 2.24
CA ILE A 94 -3.94 -15.05 3.58
C ILE A 94 -4.21 -16.48 4.02
N ASN A 95 -5.43 -16.97 3.82
CA ASN A 95 -5.82 -18.34 4.17
C ASN A 95 -5.04 -19.39 3.35
N GLU A 96 -4.88 -19.16 2.05
CA GLU A 96 -4.10 -20.05 1.17
C GLU A 96 -2.61 -20.07 1.54
N PHE A 97 -2.04 -18.95 1.98
CA PHE A 97 -0.64 -18.88 2.43
C PHE A 97 -0.41 -19.65 3.73
N SER A 98 -1.36 -19.58 4.67
CA SER A 98 -1.29 -20.33 5.94
C SER A 98 -1.30 -21.84 5.70
N ASN A 99 -2.10 -22.33 4.74
CA ASN A 99 -2.20 -23.75 4.40
C ASN A 99 -0.95 -24.34 3.70
N LYS A 100 -0.01 -23.49 3.26
CA LYS A 100 1.23 -23.91 2.58
C LYS A 100 2.46 -23.94 3.51
N LYS A 101 2.31 -23.50 4.76
CA LYS A 101 3.35 -23.49 5.78
C LYS A 101 3.28 -24.74 6.64
#